data_AF-A0A2M7Y6S8-F1
#
_entry.id   AF-A0A2M7Y6S8-F1
#
_cell.length_a   1.000
_cell.length_b   1.000
_cell.length_c   1.000
_cell.angle_alpha   90.00
_cell.angle_beta   90.00
_cell.angle_gamma   90.00
#
_symmetry.space_group_name_H-M   'P 1'
#
loop_
_entity.id
_entity.type
_entity.pdbx_description
1 polymer ?
#
loop_
_entity_poly.entity_id
_entity_poly.type
_entity_poly.pdbx_seq_one_letter_code
_entity_poly.pdbx_strand_id
1 'polypeptide(L)' 'MLAYIVRRVLYAIPILIGVNLLTFTLFFVVNTPDDMARMQLGIKRVTPEAIVKWKAERGYDKPLVYNERS' A
#
# COMPACT_ATOMS: atom_id res chain seq x y z
N MET A 1 -16.17 27.94 -22.42
CA MET A 1 -16.38 27.30 -21.10
C MET A 1 -16.30 25.79 -21.14
N LEU A 2 -17.04 25.07 -22.02
CA LEU A 2 -16.96 23.59 -22.11
C LEU A 2 -15.53 23.07 -22.37
N ALA A 3 -14.82 23.62 -23.37
CA ALA A 3 -13.45 23.22 -23.69
C ALA A 3 -12.45 23.44 -22.53
N TYR A 4 -12.68 24.48 -21.72
CA TYR A 4 -11.88 24.75 -20.52
C TYR A 4 -12.12 23.71 -19.43
N ILE A 5 -13.38 23.33 -19.21
CA ILE A 5 -13.76 22.29 -18.25
C ILE A 5 -13.15 20.94 -18.68
N VAL A 6 -13.28 20.56 -19.94
CA VAL A 6 -12.70 19.30 -20.47
C VAL A 6 -11.19 19.27 -20.26
N ARG A 7 -10.48 20.36 -20.59
CA ARG A 7 -9.03 20.45 -20.37
C ARG A 7 -8.65 20.27 -18.91
N ARG A 8 -9.44 20.84 -17.99
CA ARG A 8 -9.22 20.73 -16.54
C ARG A 8 -9.47 19.31 -16.00
N VAL A 9 -10.50 18.63 -16.52
CA VAL A 9 -10.79 17.23 -16.16
C VAL A 9 -9.68 16.31 -16.68
N LEU A 10 -9.18 16.54 -17.89
CA LEU A 10 -8.07 15.75 -18.44
C LEU A 10 -6.78 15.90 -17.61
N TYR A 11 -6.52 17.07 -17.02
CA TYR A 11 -5.40 17.24 -16.09
C TYR A 11 -5.64 16.60 -14.72
N ALA A 12 -6.89 16.43 -14.29
CA ALA A 12 -7.20 15.77 -13.03
C ALA A 12 -6.86 14.26 -13.07
N ILE A 13 -7.01 13.60 -14.22
CA ILE A 13 -6.72 12.16 -14.38
C ILE A 13 -5.28 11.81 -13.98
N PRO A 14 -4.22 12.39 -14.58
CA PRO A 14 -2.84 12.08 -14.20
C PRO A 14 -2.51 12.50 -12.77
N ILE A 15 -3.12 13.57 -12.25
CA ILE A 15 -2.94 14.00 -10.85
C ILE A 15 -3.51 12.94 -9.90
N LEU A 16 -4.73 12.46 -10.15
CA LEU A 16 -5.37 11.44 -9.33
C LEU A 16 -4.60 10.13 -9.36
N ILE A 17 -4.09 9.74 -10.52
CA ILE A 17 -3.19 8.57 -10.65
C ILE A 17 -1.92 8.81 -9.83
N GLY A 18 -1.27 9.97 -9.98
CA GLY A 18 -0.05 10.31 -9.26
C GLY A 18 -0.23 10.29 -7.75
N VAL A 19 -1.32 10.88 -7.24
CA VAL A 19 -1.63 10.87 -5.80
C VAL A 19 -1.87 9.45 -5.30
N ASN A 20 -2.62 8.62 -6.03
CA ASN A 20 -2.83 7.22 -5.64
C ASN A 20 -1.55 6.37 -5.68
N LEU A 21 -0.69 6.58 -6.67
CA LEU A 21 0.62 5.92 -6.73
C LEU A 21 1.52 6.37 -5.58
N LEU A 22 1.48 7.66 -5.24
CA LEU A 22 2.25 8.21 -4.13
C LEU A 22 1.75 7.64 -2.79
N THR A 23 0.43 7.62 -2.56
CA THR A 23 -0.13 7.02 -1.34
C THR A 23 0.18 5.53 -1.29
N PHE A 24 0.03 4.79 -2.38
CA PHE A 24 0.44 3.39 -2.44
C PHE A 24 1.91 3.21 -2.06
N THR A 25 2.80 3.99 -2.65
CA THR A 25 4.24 3.92 -2.37
C THR A 25 4.53 4.22 -0.89
N LEU A 26 3.95 5.29 -0.34
CA LEU A 26 4.18 5.65 1.06
C LEU A 26 3.64 4.59 2.04
N PHE A 27 2.48 4.01 1.76
CA PHE A 27 1.82 3.07 2.68
C PHE A 27 2.26 1.62 2.53
N PHE A 28 2.64 1.18 1.32
CA PHE A 28 2.98 -0.21 1.05
C PHE A 28 4.46 -0.45 0.75
N VAL A 29 5.18 0.55 0.23
CA VAL A 29 6.62 0.43 -0.05
C VAL A 29 7.45 0.97 1.11
N VAL A 30 7.16 2.18 1.59
CA VAL A 30 7.94 2.82 2.66
C VAL A 30 7.54 2.30 4.05
N ASN A 31 6.25 2.15 4.33
CA ASN A 31 5.78 1.51 5.56
C ASN A 31 5.71 0.00 5.36
N THR A 32 6.84 -0.69 5.52
CA THR A 32 6.88 -2.13 5.26
C THR A 32 5.93 -2.89 6.19
N PRO A 33 5.29 -3.98 5.73
CA PRO A 33 4.42 -4.79 6.58
C PRO A 33 5.14 -5.39 7.80
N ASP A 34 6.46 -5.57 7.71
CA ASP A 34 7.30 -6.05 8.81
C ASP A 34 7.42 -5.01 9.94
N ASP A 35 7.49 -3.73 9.60
CA ASP A 35 7.51 -2.65 10.59
C ASP A 35 6.14 -2.55 11.28
N MET A 36 5.05 -2.68 10.52
CA MET A 36 3.69 -2.73 11.08
C MET A 36 3.51 -3.93 12.03
N ALA A 37 4.00 -5.11 11.65
CA ALA A 37 3.96 -6.31 12.48
C ALA A 37 4.75 -6.11 13.78
N ARG A 38 5.96 -5.52 13.71
CA ARG A 38 6.79 -5.20 14.88
C ARG A 38 6.13 -4.19 15.80
N MET A 39 5.45 -3.19 15.25
CA MET A 39 4.70 -2.20 16.03
C MET A 39 3.48 -2.82 16.73
N GLN A 40 2.75 -3.71 16.05
CA GLN A 40 1.53 -4.32 16.56
C GLN A 40 1.76 -5.46 17.57
N LEU A 41 2.82 -6.26 17.36
CA LEU A 41 3.19 -7.39 18.22
C LEU A 41 4.03 -6.96 19.43
N GLY A 42 4.53 -5.73 19.45
CA GLY A 42 5.28 -5.13 20.56
C GLY A 42 6.79 -5.42 20.52
N ILE A 43 7.57 -4.49 21.08
CA ILE A 43 9.03 -4.40 20.89
C ILE A 43 9.81 -5.53 21.59
N LYS A 44 9.25 -6.20 22.61
CA LYS A 44 10.06 -7.01 23.54
C LYS A 44 10.36 -8.44 23.07
N ARG A 45 9.54 -9.07 22.23
CA ARG A 45 9.76 -10.46 21.76
C ARG A 45 9.00 -10.75 20.45
N VAL A 46 9.28 -9.97 19.41
CA VAL A 46 8.84 -10.35 18.07
C VAL A 46 9.80 -11.40 17.53
N THR A 47 9.35 -12.66 17.48
CA THR A 47 10.07 -13.70 16.75
C THR A 47 9.73 -13.61 15.26
N PRO A 48 10.66 -13.97 14.35
CA PRO A 48 10.39 -13.95 12.91
C PRO A 48 9.14 -14.74 12.52
N GLU A 49 8.85 -15.84 13.22
CA GLU A 49 7.67 -16.68 13.00
C GLU A 49 6.37 -15.95 13.35
N ALA A 50 6.37 -15.10 14.38
CA ALA A 50 5.21 -14.30 14.76
C ALA A 50 4.91 -13.21 13.71
N ILE A 51 5.94 -12.61 13.11
CA ILE A 51 5.78 -11.66 11.99
C ILE A 51 5.14 -12.38 10.80
N VAL A 52 5.68 -13.54 10.41
CA VAL A 52 5.16 -14.32 9.27
C VAL A 52 3.70 -14.72 9.51
N LYS A 53 3.36 -15.21 10.71
CA LYS A 53 1.98 -15.57 11.07
C LYS A 53 1.04 -14.36 11.01
N TRP A 54 1.46 -13.22 11.56
CA TRP A 54 0.67 -11.98 11.52
C TRP A 54 0.46 -11.48 10.09
N LYS A 55 1.49 -11.53 9.25
CA LYS A 55 1.39 -11.16 7.82
C LYS A 55 0.46 -12.10 7.06
N ALA A 56 0.54 -13.40 7.31
CA ALA A 56 -0.31 -14.40 6.66
C ALA A 56 -1.80 -14.22 7.05
N GLU A 57 -2.08 -14.02 8.35
CA GLU A 57 -3.45 -13.79 8.87
C GLU A 57 -4.07 -12.50 8.32
N ARG A 58 -3.27 -11.46 8.12
CA ARG A 58 -3.70 -10.15 7.61
C ARG A 58 -3.63 -10.04 6.09
N GLY A 59 -3.08 -11.04 5.40
CA GLY A 59 -2.90 -11.03 3.94
C GLY A 59 -1.76 -10.14 3.44
N TYR A 60 -0.89 -9.65 4.33
CA TYR A 60 0.32 -8.88 3.99
C TYR A 60 1.46 -9.73 3.40
N ASP A 61 1.30 -11.05 3.38
CA ASP A 61 2.21 -11.97 2.68
C ASP A 61 1.96 -12.03 1.16
N LYS A 62 0.86 -11.41 0.69
CA LYS A 62 0.52 -11.42 -0.74
C LYS A 62 1.35 -10.39 -1.52
N PRO A 63 1.69 -10.68 -2.78
CA PRO A 63 2.38 -9.73 -3.65
C PRO A 63 1.58 -8.42 -3.78
N LEU A 64 2.26 -7.29 -3.53
CA LEU A 64 1.67 -5.95 -3.48
C LEU A 64 1.10 -5.47 -4.83
N VAL A 65 1.60 -6.02 -5.93
CA VAL A 65 1.33 -5.52 -7.29
C VAL A 65 0.51 -6.50 -8.12
N TYR A 66 0.69 -7.80 -7.93
CA TYR A 66 0.04 -8.80 -8.77
C TYR A 66 -0.18 -10.11 -8.02
N ASN A 67 -1.44 -10.47 -7.77
CA ASN A 67 -1.82 -11.72 -7.13
C ASN A 67 -2.33 -12.70 -8.20
N GLU A 68 -1.50 -13.67 -8.59
CA GLU A 68 -1.80 -14.65 -9.65
C GLU A 68 -2.85 -15.69 -9.28
N ARG A 69 -3.28 -15.77 -8.02
CA ARG A 69 -4.29 -16.76 -7.59
C ARG A 69 -5.70 -16.20 -7.73
N SER A 70 -6.35 -16.57 -8.83
CA SER A 70 -7.80 -16.80 -8.90
C SER A 70 -8.12 -18.22 -8.43
#